data_AF-A0A977PU21-F1
#
_entry.id   AF-A0A977PU21-F1
#
_cell.length_a   1.000
_cell.length_b   1.000
_cell.length_c   1.000
_cell.angle_alpha   90.00
_cell.angle_beta   90.00
_cell.angle_gamma   90.00
#
_symmetry.space_group_name_H-M   'P 1'
#
loop_
_entity.id
_entity.type
_entity.pdbx_description
1 polymer ?
#
loop_
_entity_poly.entity_id
_entity_poly.type
_entity_poly.pdbx_seq_one_letter_code
_entity_poly.pdbx_strand_id
1 'polypeptide(L)' 'MSDLNRGIMKFDGADKPKLVFISSILVLGSIVALIIWALKVAYVIG' A
#
# COMPACT_ATOMS: atom_id res chain seq x y z
N MET A 1 -15.36 -6.15 -7.58
CA MET A 1 -14.18 -7.00 -7.34
C MET A 1 -14.58 -8.47 -7.24
N SER A 2 -15.36 -9.00 -8.19
CA SER A 2 -15.78 -10.42 -8.13
C SER A 2 -14.73 -11.35 -8.74
N ASP A 3 -13.95 -10.86 -9.71
CA ASP A 3 -12.99 -11.68 -10.46
C ASP A 3 -11.74 -12.07 -9.65
N LEU A 4 -11.26 -11.16 -8.78
CA LEU A 4 -10.15 -11.43 -7.85
C LEU A 4 -10.49 -12.51 -6.81
N ASN A 5 -11.78 -12.68 -6.48
CA ASN A 5 -12.26 -13.74 -5.58
C ASN A 5 -12.40 -15.08 -6.31
N ARG A 6 -11.35 -15.53 -6.99
CA ARG A 6 -11.31 -16.82 -7.67
C ARG A 6 -9.98 -17.53 -7.42
N GLY A 7 -9.99 -18.86 -7.47
CA GLY A 7 -8.80 -19.69 -7.35
C GLY A 7 -8.06 -19.44 -6.03
N ILE A 8 -6.74 -19.30 -6.10
CA ILE A 8 -5.85 -19.15 -4.94
C ILE A 8 -5.90 -17.76 -4.28
N MET A 9 -6.50 -16.75 -4.94
CA MET A 9 -6.61 -15.39 -4.41
C MET A 9 -7.95 -15.12 -3.70
N LYS A 10 -8.72 -16.17 -3.39
CA LYS A 10 -9.92 -16.08 -2.54
C LYS A 10 -9.53 -15.84 -1.07
N PHE A 11 -9.30 -14.58 -0.73
CA PHE A 11 -9.10 -14.16 0.65
C PHE A 11 -10.41 -13.57 1.19
N ASP A 12 -10.97 -14.22 2.21
CA ASP A 12 -12.24 -13.77 2.79
C ASP A 12 -12.11 -12.36 3.36
N GLY A 13 -12.97 -11.46 2.89
CA GLY A 13 -13.02 -10.06 3.32
C GLY A 13 -11.88 -9.18 2.83
N ALA A 14 -10.99 -9.65 1.95
CA ALA A 14 -9.91 -8.84 1.39
C ALA A 14 -10.43 -7.61 0.63
N ASP A 15 -11.57 -7.74 -0.04
CA ASP A 15 -12.17 -6.65 -0.83
C ASP A 15 -13.09 -5.73 0.00
N LYS A 16 -13.13 -5.89 1.32
CA LYS A 16 -13.93 -4.99 2.19
C LYS A 16 -13.35 -3.57 2.07
N PRO A 17 -14.17 -2.54 1.78
CA PRO A 17 -13.67 -1.17 1.57
C PRO A 17 -12.80 -0.65 2.72
N LYS A 18 -13.15 -1.01 3.96
CA LYS A 18 -12.36 -0.65 5.15
C LYS A 18 -10.96 -1.27 5.13
N LEU A 19 -10.83 -2.53 4.71
CA LEU A 19 -9.56 -3.23 4.70
C LEU A 19 -8.66 -2.72 3.57
N VAL A 20 -9.25 -2.50 2.39
CA VAL A 20 -8.57 -1.87 1.26
C VAL A 20 -8.01 -0.51 1.68
N PHE A 21 -8.82 0.34 2.32
CA PHE A 21 -8.39 1.66 2.80
C PHE A 21 -7.17 1.61 3.73
N ILE A 22 -7.19 0.72 4.72
CA ILE A 22 -6.07 0.55 5.66
C ILE A 22 -4.81 0.08 4.91
N SER A 23 -4.95 -0.90 4.00
CA SER A 23 -3.83 -1.41 3.21
C SER A 23 -3.24 -0.34 2.28
N SER A 24 -4.09 0.52 1.69
CA SER A 24 -3.66 1.62 0.84
C SER A 24 -2.86 2.66 1.62
N ILE A 25 -3.28 3.01 2.85
CA ILE A 25 -2.51 3.91 3.71
C ILE A 25 -1.13 3.32 4.01
N LEU A 26 -1.06 2.02 4.32
CA LEU A 26 0.21 1.38 4.64
C LEU A 26 1.15 1.39 3.43
N VAL A 27 0.66 1.00 2.25
CA VAL A 27 1.46 0.97 1.02
C VAL A 27 1.88 2.37 0.61
N LEU A 28 0.95 3.31 0.46
CA LEU A 28 1.26 4.68 0.03
C LEU A 28 2.10 5.43 1.07
N GLY A 29 1.81 5.25 2.35
CA GLY A 29 2.60 5.83 3.44
C GLY A 29 4.04 5.33 3.43
N SER A 30 4.26 4.04 3.18
CA SER A 30 5.61 3.48 3.05
C SER A 30 6.38 4.08 1.86
N ILE A 31 5.71 4.26 0.72
CA ILE A 31 6.31 4.86 -0.48
C ILE A 31 6.71 6.32 -0.19
N VAL A 32 5.82 7.11 0.41
CA VAL A 32 6.13 8.50 0.77
C VAL A 32 7.29 8.58 1.77
N ALA A 33 7.30 7.71 2.79
CA ALA A 33 8.39 7.66 3.76
C ALA A 33 9.73 7.34 3.09
N LEU A 34 9.76 6.38 2.16
CA LEU A 34 10.95 6.02 1.39
C LEU A 34 11.41 7.16 0.48
N ILE A 35 10.49 7.87 -0.17
CA ILE A 35 10.83 9.05 -0.99
C ILE A 35 11.48 10.13 -0.12
N ILE A 36 10.85 10.49 1.00
CA ILE A 36 11.40 11.50 1.92
C ILE A 36 12.78 11.07 2.42
N TRP A 37 12.94 9.80 2.76
CA TRP A 37 14.22 9.27 3.20
C TRP A 37 15.29 9.35 2.10
N ALA A 38 14.96 8.95 0.87
CA ALA A 38 15.85 9.06 -0.27
C ALA A 38 16.25 10.52 -0.55
N LEU A 39 15.31 11.46 -0.46
CA LEU A 39 15.60 12.89 -0.61
C LEU A 39 16.55 13.42 0.46
N LYS A 40 16.48 12.92 1.70
CA LYS A 40 17.37 13.34 2.80
C LYS A 40 18.75 12.68 2.76
N VAL A 41 18.83 11.43 2.32
CA VAL A 41 20.07 10.64 2.38
C VAL A 41 20.88 10.76 1.09
N ALA A 42 20.22 10.69 -0.07
CA ALA A 42 20.90 10.71 -1.36
C ALA A 42 21.11 12.13 -1.89
N TYR A 43 20.29 13.09 -1.45
CA TYR A 43 20.37 14.48 -1.88
C TYR A 43 20.54 15.40 -0.67
N VAL A 44 21.25 16.53 -0.86
CA VAL A 44 21.34 17.59 0.16
C VAL A 44 20.06 18.42 0.10
N ILE A 45 18.93 17.82 0.47
CA ILE A 45 17.69 18.55 0.70
C ILE A 45 17.53 18.65 2.22
N GLY A 46 18.17 19.67 2.77
CA GLY A 46 18.26 20.00 4.20
C GLY A 46 18.96 21.33 4.38
#